data_AF-A0A0R3MWR0-F1
#
_entry.id   AF-A0A0R3MWR0-F1
#
_cell.length_a   1.000
_cell.length_b   1.000
_cell.length_c   1.000
_cell.angle_alpha   90.00
_cell.angle_beta   90.00
_cell.angle_gamma   90.00
#
_symmetry.space_group_name_H-M   'P 1'
#
loop_
_entity.id
_entity.type
_entity.pdbx_description
1 polymer ?
#
loop_
_entity_poly.entity_id
_entity_poly.type
_entity_poly.pdbx_seq_one_letter_code
_entity_poly.pdbx_strand_id
1 'polypeptide(L)'
;MNAPWTVKPSRSIDDLRTFFTGVCENRADLYADGVLTLHEVVDELQAIATLTGLVDAIGQDEVQEIMVGAPSLVPEVAEACEAEIMLRAAALVREWERTDPPPTAPVIKRREPKPAQSTIDAFWHVQRLESPDYLARWLENHPADAPALYEIWKASRC
;
A
#
# COMPACT_ATOMS: atom_id res chain seq x y z
N MET A 1 -34.47 4.25 -33.80
CA MET A 1 -35.04 4.12 -32.44
C MET A 1 -35.14 2.65 -32.16
N ASN A 2 -34.16 2.07 -31.45
CA ASN A 2 -34.15 0.64 -31.12
C ASN A 2 -34.96 0.45 -29.84
N ALA A 3 -36.03 -0.36 -29.92
CA ALA A 3 -36.82 -0.72 -28.75
C ALA A 3 -35.96 -1.55 -27.76
N PRO A 4 -36.06 -1.32 -26.45
CA PRO A 4 -35.42 -2.16 -25.46
C PRO A 4 -36.16 -3.50 -25.41
N TRP A 5 -35.51 -4.56 -25.87
CA TRP A 5 -36.01 -5.92 -25.75
C TRP A 5 -35.86 -6.35 -24.29
N THR A 6 -36.86 -6.06 -23.47
CA THR A 6 -36.94 -6.59 -22.10
C THR A 6 -37.37 -8.05 -22.20
N VAL A 7 -36.40 -8.95 -22.42
CA VAL A 7 -36.64 -10.39 -22.27
C VAL A 7 -36.93 -10.63 -20.80
N LYS A 8 -38.21 -10.83 -20.44
CA LYS A 8 -38.57 -11.27 -19.10
C LYS A 8 -37.93 -12.66 -18.88
N PRO A 9 -37.05 -12.84 -17.89
CA PRO A 9 -36.59 -14.17 -17.53
C PRO A 9 -37.82 -15.00 -17.14
N SER A 10 -38.03 -16.13 -17.82
CA SER A 10 -39.16 -17.03 -17.59
C SER A 10 -38.97 -17.93 -16.37
N ARG A 11 -37.81 -17.85 -15.71
CA ARG A 11 -37.44 -18.63 -14.53
C ARG A 11 -37.49 -17.77 -13.28
N SER A 12 -37.85 -18.37 -12.14
CA SER A 12 -37.72 -17.71 -10.84
C SER A 12 -36.24 -17.39 -10.55
N ILE A 13 -35.98 -16.36 -9.75
CA ILE A 13 -34.64 -16.09 -9.22
C ILE A 13 -34.10 -17.32 -8.49
N ASP A 14 -34.95 -18.04 -7.75
CA ASP A 14 -34.56 -19.25 -7.04
C ASP A 14 -34.14 -20.39 -7.98
N ASP A 15 -34.79 -20.51 -9.14
CA ASP A 15 -34.42 -21.50 -10.16
C ASP A 15 -33.07 -21.15 -10.78
N LEU A 16 -32.80 -19.85 -11.00
CA LEU A 16 -31.52 -19.38 -11.53
C LEU A 16 -30.39 -19.60 -10.52
N ARG A 17 -30.63 -19.33 -9.22
CA ARG A 17 -29.68 -19.62 -8.15
C ARG A 17 -29.37 -21.11 -8.05
N THR A 18 -30.40 -21.96 -8.08
CA THR A 18 -30.26 -23.42 -8.01
C THR A 18 -29.47 -23.94 -9.21
N PHE A 19 -29.79 -23.47 -10.42
CA PHE A 19 -29.05 -23.81 -11.62
C PHE A 19 -27.59 -23.38 -11.52
N PHE A 20 -27.32 -22.14 -11.13
CA PHE A 20 -25.97 -21.59 -11.05
C PHE A 20 -25.12 -22.27 -9.96
N THR A 21 -25.72 -22.65 -8.83
CA THR A 21 -25.06 -23.44 -7.78
C THR A 21 -24.57 -24.78 -8.33
N GLY A 22 -25.40 -25.51 -9.07
CA GLY A 22 -25.00 -26.77 -9.70
C GLY A 22 -23.90 -26.60 -10.77
N VAL A 23 -23.86 -25.46 -11.47
CA VAL A 23 -22.74 -25.12 -12.37
C VAL A 23 -21.46 -24.86 -11.57
N CYS A 24 -21.54 -24.13 -10.46
CA CYS A 24 -20.39 -23.88 -9.58
C CYS A 24 -19.80 -25.18 -9.04
N GLU A 25 -20.64 -26.11 -8.57
CA GLU A 25 -20.22 -27.43 -8.10
C GLU A 25 -19.52 -28.23 -9.21
N ASN A 26 -20.12 -28.32 -10.39
CA ASN A 26 -19.52 -29.04 -11.51
C ASN A 26 -18.16 -28.45 -11.93
N ARG A 27 -18.01 -27.12 -11.90
CA ARG A 27 -16.74 -26.46 -12.23
C ARG A 27 -15.69 -26.62 -11.14
N ALA A 28 -16.11 -26.63 -9.88
CA ALA A 28 -15.22 -26.93 -8.77
C ALA A 28 -14.66 -28.36 -8.86
N ASP A 29 -15.48 -29.35 -9.25
CA ASP A 29 -15.02 -30.72 -9.47
C ASP A 29 -13.98 -30.81 -10.61
N LEU A 30 -14.20 -30.12 -11.73
CA LEU A 30 -13.24 -30.07 -12.83
C LEU A 30 -11.92 -29.38 -12.44
N TYR A 31 -11.98 -28.39 -11.55
CA TYR A 31 -10.78 -27.76 -10.98
C TYR A 31 -10.04 -28.73 -10.04
N ALA A 32 -10.77 -29.44 -9.18
CA ALA A 32 -10.19 -30.43 -8.25
C ALA A 32 -9.49 -31.58 -9.00
N ASP A 33 -10.04 -32.01 -10.13
CA ASP A 33 -9.41 -33.00 -11.03
C ASP A 33 -8.25 -32.44 -11.87
N GLY A 34 -7.96 -31.14 -11.77
CA GLY A 34 -6.91 -30.46 -12.53
C GLY A 34 -7.21 -30.30 -14.02
N VAL A 35 -8.47 -30.48 -14.43
CA VAL A 35 -8.92 -30.33 -15.82
C VAL A 35 -8.99 -28.85 -16.21
N LEU A 36 -9.42 -28.00 -15.28
CA LEU A 36 -9.48 -26.56 -15.43
C LEU A 36 -8.57 -25.88 -14.41
N THR A 37 -7.98 -24.75 -14.79
CA THR A 37 -7.33 -23.84 -13.84
C THR A 37 -8.36 -23.00 -13.09
N LEU A 38 -7.97 -22.43 -11.95
CA LEU A 38 -8.85 -21.54 -11.17
C LEU A 38 -9.36 -20.35 -12.00
N HIS A 39 -8.50 -19.76 -12.84
CA HIS A 39 -8.87 -18.63 -13.68
C HIS A 39 -9.93 -19.00 -14.72
N GLU A 40 -9.77 -20.15 -15.38
CA GLU A 40 -10.76 -20.65 -16.35
C GLU A 40 -12.11 -20.91 -15.70
N VAL A 41 -12.12 -21.49 -14.49
CA VAL A 41 -13.35 -21.69 -13.72
C VAL A 41 -14.02 -20.35 -13.40
N VAL A 42 -13.29 -19.36 -12.88
CA VAL A 42 -13.84 -18.05 -12.53
C VAL A 42 -14.40 -17.33 -13.76
N ASP A 43 -13.65 -17.32 -14.86
CA ASP A 43 -14.06 -16.65 -16.11
C ASP A 43 -15.33 -17.30 -16.70
N GLU A 44 -15.39 -18.64 -16.73
CA GLU A 44 -16.57 -19.35 -17.21
C GLU A 44 -17.80 -19.10 -16.32
N LEU A 45 -17.65 -19.11 -15.00
CA LEU A 45 -18.74 -18.86 -14.07
C LEU A 45 -19.27 -17.42 -14.21
N GLN A 46 -18.38 -16.44 -14.35
CA GLN A 46 -18.78 -15.05 -14.59
C GLN A 46 -19.49 -14.88 -15.94
N ALA A 47 -19.00 -15.55 -16.99
CA ALA A 47 -19.63 -15.55 -18.31
C ALA A 47 -21.03 -16.16 -18.26
N ILE A 48 -21.21 -17.29 -17.56
CA ILE A 48 -22.51 -17.95 -17.39
C ILE A 48 -23.47 -17.09 -16.55
N ALA A 49 -23.00 -16.49 -15.46
CA ALA A 49 -23.83 -15.61 -14.63
C ALA A 49 -24.33 -14.39 -15.41
N THR A 50 -23.47 -13.81 -16.26
CA THR A 50 -23.83 -12.70 -17.15
C THR A 50 -24.80 -13.16 -18.23
N LEU A 51 -24.50 -14.27 -18.90
CA LEU A 51 -25.33 -14.80 -20.00
C LEU A 51 -26.74 -15.20 -19.54
N THR A 52 -26.87 -15.71 -18.31
CA THR A 52 -28.16 -16.09 -17.73
C THR A 52 -28.95 -14.91 -17.17
N GLY A 53 -28.37 -13.71 -17.15
CA GLY A 53 -28.95 -12.52 -16.52
C GLY A 53 -29.01 -12.60 -14.99
N LEU A 54 -28.27 -13.53 -14.38
CA LEU A 54 -28.23 -13.67 -12.92
C LEU A 54 -27.57 -12.44 -12.26
N VAL A 55 -26.49 -11.92 -12.86
CA VAL A 55 -25.83 -10.70 -12.37
C VAL A 55 -26.79 -9.51 -12.35
N ASP A 56 -27.62 -9.36 -13.39
CA ASP A 56 -28.62 -8.29 -13.45
C ASP A 56 -29.75 -8.48 -12.43
N ALA A 57 -30.05 -9.74 -12.06
CA ALA A 57 -31.16 -10.08 -11.17
C ALA A 57 -30.81 -9.95 -9.68
N ILE A 58 -29.60 -10.34 -9.27
CA ILE A 58 -29.19 -10.41 -7.85
C ILE A 58 -27.95 -9.58 -7.52
N GLY A 59 -27.28 -9.02 -8.53
CA GLY A 59 -26.05 -8.27 -8.36
C GLY A 59 -24.79 -9.14 -8.33
N GLN A 60 -23.64 -8.51 -8.53
CA GLN A 60 -22.35 -9.18 -8.61
C GLN A 60 -21.91 -9.78 -7.27
N ASP A 61 -22.12 -9.08 -6.17
CA ASP A 61 -21.69 -9.52 -4.84
C ASP A 61 -22.39 -10.82 -4.42
N GLU A 62 -23.70 -10.92 -4.69
CA GLU A 62 -24.48 -12.12 -4.34
C GLU A 62 -24.13 -13.31 -5.25
N VAL A 63 -23.79 -13.07 -6.52
CA VAL A 63 -23.22 -14.10 -7.41
C VAL A 63 -21.89 -14.61 -6.86
N GLN A 64 -21.01 -13.72 -6.40
CA GLN A 64 -19.72 -14.09 -5.81
C GLN A 64 -19.90 -14.89 -4.52
N GLU A 65 -20.89 -14.55 -3.68
CA GLU A 65 -21.20 -15.31 -2.48
C GLU A 65 -21.63 -16.75 -2.80
N ILE A 66 -22.45 -16.96 -3.85
CA ILE A 66 -22.82 -18.30 -4.32
C ILE A 66 -21.59 -19.08 -4.82
N MET A 67 -20.68 -18.42 -5.54
CA MET A 67 -19.44 -19.05 -6.03
C MET A 67 -18.53 -19.51 -4.88
N VAL A 68 -18.41 -18.69 -3.82
CA VAL A 68 -17.60 -19.02 -2.64
C VAL A 68 -18.26 -20.11 -1.79
N GLY A 69 -19.59 -20.14 -1.73
CA GLY A 69 -20.34 -21.13 -0.96
C GLY A 69 -20.39 -22.54 -1.57
N ALA A 70 -19.85 -22.74 -2.78
CA ALA A 70 -19.88 -24.03 -3.46
C ALA A 70 -19.04 -25.08 -2.69
N PRO A 71 -19.64 -26.20 -2.23
CA PRO A 71 -19.08 -27.09 -1.21
C PRO A 71 -17.85 -27.94 -1.65
N SER A 72 -17.34 -27.78 -2.87
CA SER A 72 -16.24 -28.60 -3.42
C SER A 72 -14.87 -27.86 -3.45
N LEU A 73 -14.79 -26.60 -2.99
CA LEU A 73 -13.51 -25.94 -2.74
C LEU A 73 -12.90 -26.46 -1.44
N VAL A 74 -12.25 -27.63 -1.53
CA VAL A 74 -11.68 -28.36 -0.40
C VAL A 74 -10.62 -27.50 0.33
N PRO A 75 -10.65 -27.38 1.67
CA PRO A 75 -9.65 -26.64 2.45
C PRO A 75 -8.21 -27.09 2.20
N GLU A 76 -8.01 -28.35 1.84
CA GLU A 76 -6.70 -28.95 1.58
C GLU A 76 -6.05 -28.39 0.30
N VAL A 77 -6.86 -28.05 -0.72
CA VAL A 77 -6.38 -27.38 -1.94
C VAL A 77 -6.08 -25.91 -1.67
N ALA A 78 -6.82 -25.28 -0.76
CA ALA A 78 -6.55 -23.91 -0.34
C ALA A 78 -5.18 -23.80 0.37
N GLU A 79 -4.86 -24.73 1.28
CA GLU A 79 -3.54 -24.77 1.93
C GLU A 79 -2.41 -25.05 0.94
N ALA A 80 -2.59 -25.97 -0.01
CA ALA A 80 -1.60 -26.26 -1.05
C ALA A 80 -1.38 -25.06 -1.99
N CYS A 81 -2.46 -24.37 -2.37
CA CYS A 81 -2.41 -23.17 -3.19
C CYS A 81 -1.72 -22.01 -2.46
N GLU A 82 -2.04 -21.80 -1.18
CA GLU A 82 -1.38 -20.79 -0.35
C GLU A 82 0.11 -21.07 -0.21
N ALA A 83 0.50 -22.33 0.03
CA ALA A 83 1.89 -22.73 0.08
C ALA A 83 2.62 -22.48 -1.25
N GLU A 84 2.00 -22.80 -2.39
CA GLU A 84 2.57 -22.54 -3.71
C GLU A 84 2.71 -21.03 -3.98
N ILE A 85 1.70 -20.22 -3.64
CA ILE A 85 1.73 -18.76 -3.76
C ILE A 85 2.88 -18.19 -2.91
N MET A 86 3.02 -18.63 -1.66
CA MET A 86 4.08 -18.19 -0.76
C MET A 86 5.47 -18.56 -1.29
N LEU A 87 5.63 -19.76 -1.86
CA LEU A 87 6.89 -20.19 -2.48
C LEU A 87 7.24 -19.35 -3.72
N ARG A 88 6.26 -19.05 -4.58
CA ARG A 88 6.47 -18.18 -5.75
C ARG A 88 6.78 -16.74 -5.34
N ALA A 89 6.09 -16.21 -4.34
CA ALA A 89 6.37 -14.88 -3.79
C ALA A 89 7.79 -14.79 -3.20
N ALA A 90 8.21 -15.81 -2.44
CA ALA A 90 9.57 -15.88 -1.91
C ALA A 90 10.63 -15.95 -3.03
N ALA A 91 10.36 -16.67 -4.12
CA ALA A 91 11.25 -16.70 -5.28
C ALA A 91 11.36 -15.32 -5.98
N LEU A 92 10.24 -14.61 -6.12
CA LEU A 92 10.23 -13.25 -6.67
C LEU A 92 11.02 -12.26 -5.81
N VAL A 93 10.86 -12.31 -4.48
CA VAL A 93 11.63 -11.46 -3.57
C VAL A 93 13.12 -11.73 -3.69
N ARG A 94 13.55 -13.01 -3.75
CA ARG A 94 14.97 -13.36 -3.94
C ARG A 94 15.52 -12.88 -5.28
N GLU A 95 14.70 -12.89 -6.34
CA GLU A 95 15.11 -12.34 -7.63
C GLU A 95 15.28 -10.83 -7.55
N TRP A 96 14.32 -10.13 -6.92
CA TRP A 96 14.43 -8.69 -6.69
C TRP A 96 15.67 -8.34 -5.88
N GLU A 97 15.93 -9.02 -4.76
CA GLU A 97 17.13 -8.83 -3.94
C GLU A 97 18.44 -9.06 -4.72
N ARG A 98 18.44 -9.94 -5.72
CA ARG A 98 19.63 -10.17 -6.58
C ARG A 98 19.82 -9.03 -7.58
N THR A 99 18.74 -8.46 -8.08
CA THR A 99 18.75 -7.45 -9.14
C THR A 99 18.78 -6.01 -8.63
N ASP A 100 18.40 -5.77 -7.38
CA ASP A 100 18.30 -4.43 -6.81
C ASP A 100 19.68 -3.97 -6.33
N PRO A 101 20.28 -2.91 -6.91
CA PRO A 101 21.50 -2.36 -6.39
C PRO A 101 21.27 -1.87 -4.94
N PRO A 102 22.25 -2.05 -4.03
CA PRO A 102 22.08 -1.65 -2.65
C PRO A 102 21.69 -0.16 -2.61
N PRO A 103 20.70 0.23 -1.79
CA PRO A 103 20.27 1.61 -1.72
C PRO A 103 21.48 2.47 -1.37
N THR A 104 21.83 3.41 -2.24
CA THR A 104 22.88 4.37 -1.96
C THR A 104 22.42 5.19 -0.77
N ALA A 105 23.00 4.96 0.40
CA ALA A 105 22.66 5.71 1.60
C ALA A 105 22.76 7.20 1.27
N PRO A 106 21.71 8.00 1.53
CA PRO A 106 21.78 9.42 1.27
C PRO A 106 22.94 9.99 2.08
N VAL A 107 23.87 10.67 1.40
CA VAL A 107 24.95 11.39 2.08
C VAL A 107 24.29 12.49 2.90
N ILE A 108 24.11 12.24 4.20
CA ILE A 108 23.64 13.25 5.15
C ILE A 108 24.74 14.29 5.25
N LYS A 109 24.63 15.36 4.47
CA LYS A 109 25.47 16.55 4.64
C LYS A 109 25.15 17.11 6.02
N ARG A 110 26.07 16.92 6.99
CA ARG A 110 25.98 17.61 8.28
C ARG A 110 25.91 19.10 7.99
N ARG A 111 24.77 19.71 8.31
CA ARG A 111 24.67 21.17 8.30
C ARG A 111 25.59 21.68 9.38
N GLU A 112 26.35 22.72 9.07
CA GLU A 112 27.09 23.45 10.10
C GLU A 112 26.09 23.91 11.16
N PRO A 113 26.37 23.68 12.45
CA PRO A 113 25.48 24.08 13.51
C PRO A 113 25.33 25.60 13.49
N LYS A 114 24.09 26.07 13.31
CA LYS A 114 23.76 27.48 13.49
C LYS A 114 23.42 27.69 14.97
N PRO A 115 23.88 28.80 15.59
CA PRO A 115 23.48 29.12 16.95
C PRO A 115 21.96 29.20 17.03
N ALA A 116 21.40 28.73 18.15
CA ALA A 116 19.97 28.86 18.40
C ALA A 116 19.58 30.34 18.53
N GLN A 117 18.35 30.69 18.15
CA GLN A 117 17.88 32.09 18.24
C GLN A 117 17.99 32.64 19.67
N SER A 118 17.71 31.81 20.69
CA SER A 118 17.88 32.18 22.09
C SER A 118 19.32 32.56 22.44
N THR A 119 20.31 31.90 21.84
CA THR A 119 21.74 32.22 22.03
C THR A 119 22.08 33.56 21.39
N ILE A 120 21.51 33.86 20.21
CA ILE A 120 21.65 35.16 19.54
C ILE A 120 21.01 36.28 20.39
N ASP A 121 19.80 36.06 20.92
CA ASP A 121 19.10 37.05 21.74
C ASP A 121 19.84 37.33 23.05
N ALA A 122 20.36 36.28 23.70
CA ALA A 122 21.20 36.39 24.89
C ALA A 122 22.50 37.15 24.60
N PHE A 123 23.15 36.87 23.46
CA PHE A 123 24.33 37.60 23.01
C PHE A 123 24.05 39.11 22.87
N TRP A 124 22.93 39.49 22.24
CA TRP A 124 22.55 40.90 22.10
C TRP A 124 22.14 41.56 23.42
N HIS A 125 21.62 40.80 24.38
CA HIS A 125 21.40 41.31 25.72
C HIS A 125 22.74 41.62 26.42
N VAL A 126 23.69 40.69 26.39
CA VAL A 126 25.04 40.85 26.96
C VAL A 126 25.77 42.04 26.32
N GLN A 127 25.70 42.16 25.00
CA GLN A 127 26.34 43.27 24.27
C GLN A 127 25.78 44.65 24.69
N ARG A 128 24.48 44.75 24.96
CA ARG A 128 23.84 46.00 25.42
C ARG A 128 24.25 46.44 26.83
N LEU A 129 24.86 45.55 27.62
CA LEU A 129 25.40 45.90 28.94
C LEU A 129 26.75 46.63 28.85
N GLU A 130 27.33 46.75 27.64
CA GLU A 130 28.59 47.48 27.35
C GLU A 130 29.79 47.08 28.22
N SER A 131 29.76 45.88 28.81
CA SER A 131 30.85 45.35 29.64
C SER A 131 31.73 44.40 28.83
N PRO A 132 32.95 44.82 28.44
CA PRO A 132 33.82 44.00 27.59
C PRO A 132 34.27 42.71 28.28
N ASP A 133 34.54 42.74 29.59
CA ASP A 133 34.93 41.57 30.38
C ASP A 133 33.80 40.55 30.47
N TYR A 134 32.56 41.03 30.60
CA TYR A 134 31.39 40.16 30.67
C TYR A 134 31.11 39.48 29.33
N LEU A 135 31.26 40.22 28.21
CA LEU A 135 31.14 39.67 26.87
C LEU A 135 32.23 38.62 26.57
N ALA A 136 33.48 38.88 26.96
CA ALA A 136 34.59 37.95 26.79
C ALA A 136 34.32 36.62 27.52
N ARG A 137 33.96 36.67 28.81
CA ARG A 137 33.61 35.48 29.60
C ARG A 137 32.38 34.75 29.05
N TRP A 138 31.43 35.47 28.48
CA TRP A 138 30.25 34.85 27.87
C TRP A 138 30.61 34.07 26.60
N LEU A 139 31.50 34.60 25.76
CA LEU A 139 32.00 33.92 24.56
C LEU A 139 32.89 32.71 24.89
N GLU A 140 33.70 32.78 25.95
CA GLU A 140 34.48 31.63 26.44
C GLU A 140 33.60 30.44 26.85
N ASN A 141 32.39 30.72 27.36
CA ASN A 141 31.41 29.69 27.71
C ASN A 141 30.61 29.14 26.51
N HIS A 142 30.73 29.75 25.32
CA HIS A 142 30.03 29.34 24.09
C HIS A 142 30.98 29.21 22.88
N PRO A 143 32.03 28.36 22.97
CA PRO A 143 33.09 28.31 21.95
C PRO A 143 32.59 27.82 20.58
N ALA A 144 31.53 27.01 20.54
CA ALA A 144 30.96 26.50 19.29
C ALA A 144 30.20 27.57 18.49
N ASP A 145 29.59 28.53 19.19
CA ASP A 145 28.77 29.58 18.58
C ASP A 145 29.56 30.88 18.34
N ALA A 146 30.70 31.05 19.01
CA ALA A 146 31.51 32.27 18.97
C ALA A 146 31.87 32.76 17.54
N PRO A 147 32.29 31.91 16.58
CA PRO A 147 32.58 32.37 15.22
C PRO A 147 31.35 32.94 14.52
N ALA A 148 30.20 32.28 14.66
CA ALA A 148 28.96 32.73 14.02
C ALA A 148 28.43 34.03 14.65
N LEU A 149 28.50 34.14 15.97
CA LEU A 149 28.11 35.36 16.70
C LEU A 149 29.03 36.54 16.38
N TYR A 150 30.33 36.30 16.17
CA TYR A 150 31.27 37.33 15.74
C TYR A 150 30.93 37.90 14.36
N GLU A 151 30.58 37.05 13.39
CA GLU A 151 30.14 37.49 12.06
C GLU A 151 28.83 38.29 12.12
N ILE A 152 27.86 37.85 12.94
CA ILE A 152 26.60 38.57 13.17
C ILE A 152 26.86 39.97 13.77
N TRP A 153 27.77 40.07 14.74
CA TRP A 153 28.14 41.34 15.37
C TRP A 153 28.90 42.28 14.44
N LYS A 154 29.82 41.73 13.63
CA LYS A 154 30.55 42.50 12.62
C LYS A 154 29.59 43.09 11.58
N ALA A 155 28.62 42.29 11.12
CA ALA A 155 27.61 42.71 10.16
C ALA A 155 26.70 43.83 10.69
N SER A 156 26.44 43.90 12.00
CA SER A 156 25.61 44.98 12.57
C SER A 156 26.35 46.31 12.76
N ARG A 157 27.67 46.33 12.56
CA ARG A 157 28.53 47.52 12.73
C ARG A 157 28.99 48.13 11.41
N CYS A 158 28.72 47.48 10.29
CA CYS A 158 28.90 47.99 8.93
C CYS A 158 27.60 48.62 8.44
#